data_AF-A0A8J5KI64-F1
#
_entry.id   AF-A0A8J5KI64-F1
#
_cell.length_a   1.000
_cell.length_b   1.000
_cell.length_c   1.000
_cell.angle_alpha   90.00
_cell.angle_beta   90.00
_cell.angle_gamma   90.00
#
_symmetry.space_group_name_H-M   'P 1'
#
loop_
_entity.id
_entity.type
_entity.pdbx_description
1 polymer ?
#
loop_
_entity_poly.entity_id
_entity_poly.type
_entity_poly.pdbx_seq_one_letter_code
_entity_poly.pdbx_strand_id
1 'polypeptide(L)'
;MAEEVKLGSSKPMIATQQEMEENRVPIPYRDECAHLLIPLNKCRSAEFFLPWKCENERHVYEKCEYELIMERMLQMQKIRELEERKKAQQIQGLAAKSSPNLEDSSCANYLFSLFIACNPDFSLILELTDMQDAK
;
A
#
# COMPACT_ATOMS: atom_id res chain seq x y z
N MET A 1 -13.55 10.76 -2.40
CA MET A 1 -12.45 11.11 -3.32
C MET A 1 -11.36 10.09 -3.10
N ALA A 2 -11.05 9.24 -4.08
CA ALA A 2 -9.95 8.28 -3.96
C ALA A 2 -8.63 9.06 -4.07
N GLU A 3 -7.84 9.08 -3.00
CA GLU A 3 -6.48 9.60 -3.06
C GLU A 3 -5.60 8.53 -3.71
N GLU A 4 -5.13 8.81 -4.92
CA GLU A 4 -4.23 7.93 -5.68
C GLU A 4 -2.81 8.49 -5.59
N VAL A 5 -1.84 7.65 -5.21
CA VAL A 5 -0.42 8.04 -5.21
C VAL A 5 0.06 8.01 -6.66
N LYS A 6 0.41 9.18 -7.21
CA LYS A 6 1.09 9.26 -8.49
C LYS A 6 2.47 8.60 -8.38
N LEU A 7 2.61 7.42 -8.98
CA LEU A 7 3.88 6.69 -9.09
C LEU A 7 4.71 7.33 -10.22
N GLY A 8 5.94 7.75 -9.91
CA GLY A 8 6.88 8.34 -10.88
C GLY A 8 7.73 9.46 -10.28
N SER A 9 8.91 9.74 -10.85
CA SER A 9 9.73 10.87 -10.39
C SER A 9 9.10 12.22 -10.77
N SER A 10 9.40 13.24 -9.97
CA SER A 10 9.07 14.63 -10.30
C SER A 10 9.93 15.20 -11.43
N LYS A 11 11.08 14.59 -11.72
CA LYS A 11 12.09 15.11 -12.65
C LYS A 11 11.77 14.72 -14.10
N PRO A 12 11.97 15.63 -15.07
CA PRO A 12 11.83 15.30 -16.48
C PRO A 12 13.01 14.43 -16.97
N MET A 13 12.72 13.48 -17.85
CA MET A 13 13.75 12.76 -18.61
C MET A 13 14.41 13.70 -19.62
N ILE A 14 15.65 14.12 -19.36
CA ILE A 14 16.40 15.04 -20.23
C ILE A 14 17.15 14.29 -21.34
N ALA A 15 17.69 13.10 -21.04
CA ALA A 15 18.41 12.30 -22.01
C ALA A 15 17.44 11.60 -22.97
N THR A 16 17.74 11.65 -24.27
CA THR A 16 16.97 10.89 -25.27
C THR A 16 17.35 9.41 -25.23
N GLN A 17 16.46 8.55 -25.71
CA GLN A 17 16.73 7.11 -25.75
C GLN A 17 17.90 6.77 -26.69
N GLN A 18 18.01 7.46 -27.83
CA GLN A 18 19.08 7.27 -28.79
C GLN A 18 20.45 7.60 -28.17
N GLU A 19 20.55 8.72 -27.44
CA GLU A 19 21.79 9.10 -26.74
C GLU A 19 22.21 8.06 -25.69
N MET A 20 21.28 7.46 -24.95
CA MET A 20 21.59 6.43 -23.96
C MET A 20 22.09 5.13 -24.61
N GLU A 21 21.57 4.79 -25.79
CA GLU A 21 21.99 3.63 -26.57
C GLU A 21 23.37 3.84 -27.20
N GLU A 22 23.62 5.01 -27.79
CA GLU A 22 24.92 5.40 -28.35
C GLU A 22 26.04 5.36 -27.32
N ASN A 23 25.77 5.85 -26.09
CA ASN A 23 26.73 5.83 -24.99
C ASN A 23 26.74 4.49 -24.22
N ARG A 24 26.00 3.48 -24.68
CA ARG A 24 25.93 2.12 -24.09
C ARG A 24 25.63 2.13 -22.60
N VAL A 25 24.70 2.98 -22.17
CA VAL A 25 24.27 3.05 -20.76
C VAL A 25 23.56 1.74 -20.39
N PRO A 26 24.00 1.02 -19.34
CA PRO A 26 23.34 -0.20 -18.89
C PRO A 26 21.90 0.09 -18.43
N ILE A 27 21.00 -0.86 -18.65
CA ILE A 27 19.57 -0.78 -18.25
C ILE A 27 19.35 -0.25 -16.82
N PRO A 28 20.07 -0.70 -15.78
CA PRO A 28 19.82 -0.22 -14.42
C PRO A 28 20.13 1.26 -14.18
N TYR A 29 20.84 1.92 -15.10
CA TYR A 29 21.23 3.33 -14.97
C TYR A 29 20.49 4.24 -15.97
N ARG A 30 19.42 3.76 -16.60
CA ARG A 30 18.58 4.52 -17.53
C ARG A 30 17.46 5.28 -16.82
N ASP A 31 17.81 5.92 -15.71
CA ASP A 31 16.91 6.71 -14.87
C ASP A 31 16.89 8.19 -15.32
N GLU A 32 16.09 9.03 -14.67
CA GLU A 32 16.00 10.46 -14.95
C GLU A 32 17.37 11.18 -14.84
N CYS A 33 18.31 10.62 -14.06
CA CYS A 33 19.67 11.12 -13.87
C CYS A 33 20.67 10.68 -14.96
N ALA A 34 20.27 9.90 -15.98
CA ALA A 34 21.18 9.37 -17.00
C ALA A 34 21.94 10.45 -17.79
N HIS A 35 21.37 11.65 -17.93
CA HIS A 35 22.00 12.80 -18.57
C HIS A 35 23.29 13.26 -17.88
N LEU A 36 23.45 13.00 -16.58
CA LEU A 36 24.65 13.29 -15.80
C LEU A 36 25.68 12.15 -15.85
N LEU A 37 25.22 10.92 -16.10
CA LEU A 37 26.08 9.75 -16.19
C LEU A 37 26.92 9.74 -17.46
N ILE A 38 26.36 10.20 -18.58
CA ILE A 38 27.06 10.30 -19.88
C ILE A 38 28.34 11.16 -19.76
N PRO A 39 28.29 12.42 -19.27
CA PRO A 39 29.50 13.23 -19.10
C PRO A 39 30.46 12.64 -18.06
N LEU A 40 29.94 12.02 -16.98
CA LEU A 40 30.78 11.34 -15.99
C LEU A 40 31.59 10.19 -16.61
N ASN A 41 30.95 9.35 -17.43
CA ASN A 41 31.65 8.23 -18.10
C ASN A 41 32.66 8.72 -19.15
N LYS A 42 32.40 9.85 -19.81
CA LYS A 42 33.36 10.50 -20.71
C LYS A 42 34.58 11.00 -19.94
N CYS A 43 34.38 11.68 -18.81
CA CYS A 43 35.47 12.12 -17.93
C CYS A 43 36.30 10.92 -17.41
N ARG A 44 35.63 9.88 -16.92
CA ARG A 44 36.30 8.65 -16.42
C ARG A 44 37.13 7.97 -17.50
N SER A 45 36.64 7.92 -18.74
CA SER A 45 37.38 7.32 -19.85
C SER A 45 38.59 8.17 -20.26
N ALA A 46 38.45 9.50 -20.26
CA ALA A 46 39.54 10.42 -20.61
C ALA A 46 40.66 10.45 -19.55
N GLU A 47 40.30 10.41 -18.27
CA GLU A 47 41.23 10.49 -17.13
C GLU A 47 41.60 9.11 -16.59
N PHE A 48 41.43 8.02 -17.36
CA PHE A 48 41.76 6.64 -16.96
C PHE A 48 41.21 6.23 -15.58
N PHE A 49 40.00 6.69 -15.26
CA PHE A 49 39.28 6.37 -14.02
C PHE A 49 39.98 6.83 -12.72
N LEU A 50 40.76 7.90 -12.79
CA LEU A 50 41.39 8.50 -11.59
C LEU A 50 40.32 9.03 -10.61
N PRO A 51 40.32 8.60 -9.33
CA PRO A 51 39.26 8.94 -8.37
C PRO A 51 39.07 10.44 -8.09
N TRP A 52 40.14 11.23 -8.16
CA TRP A 52 40.17 12.64 -7.74
C TRP A 52 39.94 13.64 -8.88
N LYS A 53 39.80 13.19 -10.14
CA LYS A 53 39.68 14.09 -11.30
C LYS A 53 38.23 14.47 -11.61
N CYS A 54 37.33 13.49 -11.62
CA CYS A 54 35.92 13.65 -12.01
C CYS A 54 34.99 13.77 -10.78
N GLU A 55 35.43 14.47 -9.72
CA GLU A 55 34.67 14.52 -8.46
C GLU A 55 33.39 15.34 -8.58
N ASN A 56 33.43 16.44 -9.32
CA ASN A 56 32.27 17.33 -9.46
C ASN A 56 31.13 16.63 -10.19
N GLU A 57 31.43 15.99 -11.31
CA GLU A 57 30.48 15.21 -12.11
C GLU A 57 29.91 14.05 -11.30
N ARG A 58 30.77 13.39 -10.51
CA ARG A 58 30.35 12.31 -9.61
C ARG A 58 29.38 12.81 -8.54
N HIS A 59 29.73 13.87 -7.82
CA HIS A 59 28.86 14.41 -6.75
C HIS A 59 27.54 14.94 -7.29
N VAL A 60 27.52 15.52 -8.50
CA VAL A 60 26.28 15.97 -9.13
C VAL A 60 25.39 14.78 -9.52
N TYR A 61 25.97 13.70 -10.05
CA TYR A 61 25.24 12.47 -10.33
C TYR A 61 24.65 11.83 -9.06
N GLU A 62 25.48 11.65 -8.01
CA GLU A 62 25.07 11.04 -6.74
C GLU A 62 23.98 11.86 -6.04
N LYS A 63 24.07 13.19 -6.09
CA LYS A 63 23.02 14.07 -5.56
C LYS A 63 21.69 13.85 -6.30
N CYS A 64 21.73 13.69 -7.62
CA CYS A 64 20.54 13.44 -8.41
C CYS A 64 19.87 12.11 -8.02
N GLU A 65 20.66 11.04 -7.87
CA GLU A 65 20.17 9.72 -7.43
C GLU A 65 19.60 9.77 -6.01
N TYR A 66 20.26 10.49 -5.10
CA TYR A 66 19.78 10.65 -3.74
C TYR A 66 18.39 11.27 -3.70
N GLU A 67 18.16 12.34 -4.45
CA GLU A 67 16.86 13.00 -4.55
C GLU A 67 15.77 12.04 -5.11
N LEU A 68 16.10 11.23 -6.13
CA LEU A 68 15.16 10.23 -6.69
C LEU A 68 14.78 9.15 -5.67
N ILE A 69 15.76 8.66 -4.92
CA ILE A 69 15.53 7.65 -3.89
C ILE A 69 14.63 8.22 -2.78
N MET A 70 14.86 9.46 -2.36
CA MET A 70 14.03 10.12 -1.35
C MET A 70 12.58 10.28 -1.81
N GLU A 71 12.35 10.70 -3.05
CA GLU A 71 11.01 10.78 -3.63
C GLU A 71 10.30 9.42 -3.61
N ARG A 72 11.01 8.36 -4.02
CA ARG A 72 10.48 6.99 -4.05
C ARG A 72 10.15 6.48 -2.64
N MET A 73 10.99 6.79 -1.65
CA MET A 73 10.73 6.44 -0.24
C MET A 73 9.44 7.09 0.28
N LEU A 74 9.24 8.38 -0.02
CA LEU A 74 8.02 9.11 0.36
C LEU A 74 6.78 8.54 -0.33
N GLN A 75 6.88 8.15 -1.61
CA GLN A 75 5.79 7.48 -2.32
C GLN A 75 5.44 6.14 -1.68
N MET A 76 6.44 5.33 -1.32
CA MET A 76 6.22 4.04 -0.66
C MET A 76 5.63 4.18 0.75
N GLN A 77 5.96 5.24 1.50
CA GLN A 77 5.31 5.55 2.77
C GLN A 77 3.82 5.86 2.57
N LYS A 78 3.48 6.74 1.61
CA LYS A 78 2.09 7.08 1.28
C LYS A 78 1.27 5.87 0.81
N ILE A 79 1.86 5.01 -0.02
CA ILE A 79 1.19 3.78 -0.48
C ILE A 79 0.85 2.87 0.71
N ARG A 80 1.81 2.66 1.62
CA ARG A 80 1.59 1.83 2.82
C ARG A 80 0.48 2.39 3.70
N GLU A 81 0.47 3.70 3.97
CA GLU A 81 -0.58 4.34 4.76
C GLU A 81 -1.96 4.21 4.11
N LEU A 82 -2.05 4.39 2.78
CA LEU A 82 -3.30 4.24 2.05
C LEU A 82 -3.77 2.77 2.02
N GLU A 83 -2.86 1.81 1.91
CA GLU A 83 -3.18 0.39 2.01
C GLU A 83 -3.74 0.03 3.39
N GLU A 84 -3.16 0.56 4.47
CA GLU A 84 -3.67 0.37 5.84
C GLU A 84 -5.07 0.97 6.01
N ARG A 85 -5.28 2.20 5.53
CA ARG A 85 -6.61 2.84 5.52
C ARG A 85 -7.63 2.04 4.70
N LYS A 86 -7.23 1.53 3.53
CA LYS A 86 -8.09 0.68 2.68
C LYS A 86 -8.44 -0.64 3.38
N LYS A 87 -7.48 -1.30 4.02
CA LYS A 87 -7.71 -2.54 4.79
C LYS A 87 -8.66 -2.31 5.96
N ALA A 88 -8.51 -1.21 6.70
CA ALA A 88 -9.43 -0.83 7.79
C ALA A 88 -10.86 -0.60 7.28
N GLN A 89 -11.01 0.13 6.17
CA GLN A 89 -12.31 0.35 5.52
C GLN A 89 -12.93 -0.96 4.99
N GLN A 90 -12.12 -1.88 4.47
CA GLN A 90 -12.58 -3.19 4.02
C GLN A 90 -13.11 -4.03 5.20
N ILE A 91 -12.43 -4.06 6.34
CA ILE A 91 -12.90 -4.78 7.54
C ILE A 91 -14.25 -4.22 8.02
N GLN A 92 -14.39 -2.90 8.05
CA GLN A 92 -15.65 -2.24 8.41
C GLN A 92 -16.78 -2.52 7.40
N GLY A 93 -16.45 -2.53 6.09
CA GLY A 93 -17.40 -2.89 5.03
C GLY A 93 -17.79 -4.37 5.02
N LEU A 94 -16.90 -5.28 5.42
CA LEU A 94 -17.23 -6.69 5.64
C LEU A 94 -18.10 -6.87 6.88
N ALA A 95 -17.86 -6.13 7.97
CA ALA A 95 -18.72 -6.14 9.16
C ALA A 95 -20.14 -5.61 8.85
N ALA A 96 -20.27 -4.61 7.98
CA ALA A 96 -21.56 -4.10 7.51
C ALA A 96 -22.28 -5.05 6.52
N LYS A 97 -21.53 -5.88 5.78
CA LYS A 97 -22.08 -6.89 4.85
C LYS A 97 -22.29 -8.26 5.50
N SER A 98 -21.70 -8.51 6.67
CA SER A 98 -21.99 -9.68 7.52
C SER A 98 -23.25 -9.50 8.36
N SER A 99 -24.09 -8.50 8.07
CA SER A 99 -25.53 -8.70 8.20
C SER A 99 -25.98 -9.50 6.98
N PRO A 100 -26.10 -10.84 7.05
CA PRO A 100 -27.19 -11.43 6.30
C PRO A 100 -28.44 -10.69 6.77
N ASN A 101 -29.23 -10.16 5.85
CA ASN A 101 -30.64 -10.05 6.11
C ASN A 101 -31.09 -11.45 6.54
N LEU A 102 -31.15 -11.70 7.84
CA LEU A 102 -32.09 -12.64 8.39
C LEU A 102 -33.36 -11.82 8.70
N GLU A 103 -33.89 -11.19 7.65
CA GLU A 103 -35.34 -11.04 7.53
C GLU A 103 -35.89 -12.42 7.12
N ASP A 104 -35.71 -13.39 8.02
CA ASP A 104 -36.59 -14.53 8.13
C ASP A 104 -36.77 -14.73 9.63
N SER A 105 -37.56 -13.82 10.21
CA SER A 105 -38.22 -13.95 11.53
C SER A 105 -38.94 -15.32 11.70
N SER A 106 -39.04 -16.11 10.63
CA SER A 106 -39.54 -17.49 10.60
C SER A 106 -38.63 -18.52 11.30
N CYS A 107 -37.30 -18.44 11.19
CA CYS A 107 -36.40 -19.52 11.67
C CYS A 107 -36.25 -19.58 13.20
N ALA A 108 -36.28 -18.42 13.88
CA ALA A 108 -36.24 -18.38 15.35
C ALA A 108 -37.53 -18.93 15.97
N ASN A 109 -38.68 -18.66 15.35
CA ASN A 109 -39.98 -19.20 15.76
C ASN A 109 -40.09 -20.71 15.47
N TYR A 110 -39.53 -21.20 14.36
CA TYR A 110 -39.49 -22.64 14.06
C TYR A 110 -38.63 -23.43 15.05
N LEU A 111 -37.43 -22.94 15.41
CA LEU A 111 -36.56 -23.59 16.39
C LEU A 111 -37.14 -23.57 17.81
N PHE A 112 -37.81 -22.48 18.21
CA PHE A 112 -38.51 -22.40 19.48
C PHE A 112 -39.71 -23.35 19.53
N SER A 113 -40.47 -23.48 18.43
CA SER A 113 -41.60 -24.42 18.32
C SER A 113 -41.16 -25.89 18.31
N LEU A 114 -40.01 -26.22 17.69
CA LEU A 114 -39.43 -27.57 17.72
C LEU A 114 -38.89 -27.94 19.10
N PHE A 115 -38.35 -26.99 19.87
CA PHE A 115 -37.90 -27.22 21.24
C PHE A 115 -39.07 -27.55 22.18
N ILE A 116 -40.20 -26.84 22.04
CA ILE A 116 -41.44 -27.10 22.78
C ILE A 116 -42.07 -28.45 22.36
N ALA A 117 -42.03 -28.79 21.06
CA ALA A 117 -42.60 -30.04 20.56
C ALA A 117 -41.78 -31.29 20.92
N CYS A 118 -40.49 -31.14 21.27
CA CYS A 118 -39.57 -32.26 21.52
C CYS A 118 -39.22 -32.47 23.01
N ASN A 119 -39.77 -31.68 23.94
CA ASN A 119 -39.57 -31.85 25.38
C ASN A 119 -40.92 -31.78 26.14
N PRO A 120 -41.54 -32.92 26.50
CA PRO A 120 -42.81 -32.92 27.23
C PRO A 120 -42.70 -32.60 28.74
N ASP A 121 -41.50 -32.42 29.31
CA ASP A 121 -41.31 -32.24 30.77
C ASP A 121 -40.63 -30.90 31.14
N PHE A 122 -41.13 -29.78 30.59
CA PHE A 122 -40.64 -28.43 30.92
C PHE A 122 -41.41 -27.82 32.11
N SER A 123 -41.33 -28.45 33.28
CA SER A 123 -41.92 -27.96 34.54
C SER A 123 -40.92 -27.21 35.44
N LEU A 124 -39.77 -26.76 34.92
CA LEU A 124 -38.66 -26.34 35.79
C LEU A 124 -37.89 -25.08 35.35
N ILE A 125 -38.44 -24.21 34.50
CA ILE A 125 -37.84 -22.90 34.21
C ILE A 125 -38.87 -21.78 34.36
N LEU A 126 -39.35 -21.59 35.59
CA LEU A 126 -40.19 -20.43 35.95
C LEU A 126 -39.94 -19.96 37.40
N GLU A 127 -38.70 -20.06 37.89
CA GLU A 127 -38.32 -19.55 39.23
C GLU A 127 -37.06 -18.65 39.26
N LEU A 128 -36.51 -18.22 38.12
CA LEU A 128 -35.24 -17.46 38.10
C LEU A 128 -35.27 -16.08 37.44
N THR A 129 -36.44 -15.54 37.08
CA THR A 129 -36.52 -14.18 36.48
C THR A 129 -37.06 -13.07 37.39
N ASP A 130 -37.41 -13.34 38.65
CA ASP A 130 -37.96 -12.31 39.57
C ASP A 130 -36.94 -11.82 40.61
N MET A 131 -35.73 -11.43 40.19
CA MET A 131 -34.73 -10.84 41.12
C MET A 131 -33.95 -9.63 40.61
N GLN A 132 -34.42 -8.91 39.56
CA GLN A 132 -33.72 -7.70 39.11
C GLN A 132 -34.52 -6.40 38.97
N ASP A 133 -35.77 -6.30 39.45
CA ASP A 133 -36.48 -5.02 39.41
C ASP A 133 -37.32 -4.75 40.67
N ALA A 134 -36.66 -4.35 41.76
CA ALA A 134 -37.30 -3.59 42.84
C ALA A 134 -36.26 -2.77 43.64
N LYS A 135 -36.15 -1.49 43.26
CA LYS A 135 -36.03 -0.29 44.11
C LYS A 135 -35.18 -0.33 45.38
#